data_AF-A0A9D6P6K2-F1
#
_entry.id   AF-A0A9D6P6K2-F1
#
_cell.length_a   1.000
_cell.length_b   1.000
_cell.length_c   1.000
_cell.angle_alpha   90.00
_cell.angle_beta   90.00
_cell.angle_gamma   90.00
#
_symmetry.space_group_name_H-M   'P 1'
#
loop_
_entity.id
_entity.type
_entity.pdbx_description
1 polymer ?
#
loop_
_entity_poly.entity_id
_entity_poly.type
_entity_poly.pdbx_seq_one_letter_code
_entity_poly.pdbx_strand_id
1 'polypeptide(L)' 'MADVPAEDTAEEAIIRRLDIFNALDCLTPWQKRVIVLKFGLEDGIQRTLGEVAKECGWKTS' A
#
# COMPACT_ATOMS: atom_id res chain seq x y z
N MET A 1 -15.96 -3.19 -22.78
CA MET A 1 -16.19 -2.45 -21.52
C MET A 1 -14.91 -2.54 -20.70
N ALA A 2 -13.99 -1.60 -20.90
CA ALA A 2 -12.89 -1.41 -19.96
C ALA A 2 -13.32 -0.24 -19.08
N ASP A 3 -13.48 -0.50 -17.80
CA ASP A 3 -13.61 0.52 -16.77
C ASP A 3 -12.25 1.23 -16.70
N VAL A 4 -12.05 2.19 -17.59
CA VAL A 4 -10.95 3.15 -17.48
C VAL A 4 -11.31 4.04 -16.29
N PRO A 5 -10.52 4.06 -15.22
CA PRO A 5 -10.84 4.92 -14.09
C PRO A 5 -10.91 6.34 -14.63
N ALA A 6 -12.04 7.00 -14.40
CA ALA A 6 -12.18 8.42 -14.63
C ALA A 6 -10.96 9.11 -14.01
N GLU A 7 -10.36 10.04 -14.74
CA GLU A 7 -9.23 10.81 -14.23
C GLU A 7 -9.71 11.55 -12.97
N ASP A 8 -9.39 10.98 -11.79
CA ASP A 8 -9.67 11.60 -10.49
C ASP A 8 -9.17 13.05 -10.58
N THR A 9 -10.03 14.03 -10.31
CA THR A 9 -9.58 15.41 -10.15
C THR A 9 -8.48 15.45 -9.07
N ALA A 10 -7.61 16.47 -9.13
CA ALA A 10 -6.51 16.58 -8.15
C ALA A 10 -7.02 16.51 -6.69
N GLU A 11 -8.23 17.00 -6.46
CA GLU A 11 -8.96 16.96 -5.20
C GLU A 11 -9.34 15.53 -4.80
N GLU A 12 -9.96 14.77 -5.69
CA GLU A 12 -10.35 13.36 -5.49
C GLU A 12 -9.12 12.47 -5.26
N ALA A 13 -8.03 12.70 -5.99
CA ALA A 13 -6.77 11.97 -5.82
C ALA A 13 -6.14 12.21 -4.43
N ILE A 14 -6.27 13.42 -3.87
CA ILE A 14 -5.81 13.75 -2.53
C ILE A 14 -6.67 13.05 -1.48
N ILE A 15 -8.00 13.12 -1.61
CA ILE A 15 -8.96 12.47 -0.69
C ILE A 15 -8.72 10.96 -0.68
N ARG A 16 -8.58 10.34 -1.85
CA ARG A 16 -8.31 8.91 -1.98
C ARG A 16 -6.99 8.49 -1.33
N ARG A 17 -5.94 9.32 -1.42
CA ARG A 17 -4.68 9.07 -0.71
C ARG A 17 -4.87 9.15 0.80
N LEU A 18 -5.58 10.16 1.31
CA LEU A 18 -5.91 10.31 2.73
C LEU A 18 -6.67 9.10 3.25
N ASP A 19 -7.66 8.60 2.49
CA ASP A 19 -8.44 7.41 2.86
C ASP A 19 -7.57 6.15 2.95
N ILE A 20 -6.62 5.98 2.02
CA ILE A 20 -5.64 4.88 2.09
C ILE A 20 -4.79 5.00 3.36
N PHE A 21 -4.30 6.19 3.71
CA PHE A 21 -3.53 6.38 4.94
C PHE A 21 -4.35 6.13 6.20
N ASN A 22 -5.61 6.56 6.24
CA ASN A 22 -6.52 6.27 7.34
C ASN A 22 -6.79 4.77 7.47
N ALA A 23 -7.01 4.06 6.35
CA ALA A 23 -7.18 2.62 6.34
C ALA A 23 -5.91 1.89 6.81
N LEU A 24 -4.73 2.39 6.46
CA LEU A 24 -3.44 1.86 6.92
C LEU A 24 -3.25 2.01 8.44
N ASP A 25 -3.84 3.03 9.06
CA ASP A 25 -3.77 3.23 10.52
C ASP A 25 -4.65 2.26 11.33
N CYS A 26 -5.70 1.71 10.71
CA CYS A 26 -6.50 0.63 11.31
C CYS A 26 -5.78 -0.73 11.31
N LEU A 27 -4.65 -0.85 10.61
CA LEU A 27 -3.87 -2.07 10.55
C LEU A 27 -2.89 -2.17 11.72
N THR A 28 -2.55 -3.41 12.08
CA THR A 28 -1.45 -3.61 13.04
C THR A 28 -0.16 -2.99 12.51
N PRO A 29 0.76 -2.52 13.38
CA PRO A 29 2.01 -1.88 12.97
C PRO A 29 2.80 -2.70 11.93
N TRP A 30 2.69 -4.01 12.05
CA TRP A 30 3.34 -4.97 11.18
C TRP A 30 2.62 -5.15 9.82
N GLN A 31 1.28 -5.20 9.80
CA GLN A 31 0.50 -5.20 8.54
C GLN A 31 0.69 -3.91 7.74
N LYS A 32 0.69 -2.75 8.42
CA LYS A 32 1.01 -1.46 7.81
C LYS A 32 2.36 -1.51 7.11
N ARG A 33 3.38 -2.04 7.78
CA ARG A 33 4.73 -2.21 7.22
C ARG A 33 4.76 -3.09 5.97
N VAL A 34 4.01 -4.19 5.96
CA VAL A 34 3.92 -5.04 4.77
C VAL A 34 3.28 -4.33 3.59
N ILE A 35 2.17 -3.63 3.81
CA ILE A 35 1.50 -2.91 2.71
C ILE A 35 2.40 -1.79 2.18
N VAL A 36 3.04 -1.04 3.07
CA VAL A 36 3.97 0.04 2.67
C VAL A 36 5.12 -0.48 1.82
N LEU A 37 5.76 -1.60 2.21
CA LEU A 37 6.85 -2.21 1.44
C LEU A 37 6.36 -2.89 0.14
N LYS A 38 5.19 -3.54 0.17
CA LYS A 38 4.63 -4.25 -0.99
C LYS A 38 4.26 -3.29 -2.11
N PHE A 39 3.69 -2.14 -1.75
CA PHE A 39 3.22 -1.14 -2.70
C PHE A 39 4.23 -0.01 -2.93
N GLY A 40 5.36 0.00 -2.21
CA GLY A 40 6.38 1.03 -2.33
C GLY A 40 5.86 2.41 -1.94
N LEU A 41 5.00 2.48 -0.90
CA LEU A 41 4.38 3.75 -0.50
C LEU A 41 5.39 4.75 0.09
N GLU A 42 6.53 4.26 0.60
CA GLU A 42 7.64 5.10 1.10
C GLU A 42 8.74 5.29 0.03
N ASP A 43 9.26 4.19 -0.54
CA ASP A 43 10.43 4.23 -1.42
C ASP A 43 10.08 4.30 -2.93
N GLY A 44 8.81 4.19 -3.30
CA GLY A 44 8.37 4.08 -4.70
C GLY A 44 8.67 2.73 -5.36
N ILE A 45 9.32 1.81 -4.64
CA ILE A 45 9.72 0.49 -5.15
C ILE A 45 8.72 -0.56 -4.69
N GLN A 46 8.02 -1.17 -5.65
CA GLN A 46 7.14 -2.30 -5.36
C GLN A 46 7.96 -3.56 -5.16
N ARG A 47 7.81 -4.22 -4.01
CA ARG A 47 8.45 -5.51 -3.72
C ARG A 47 7.46 -6.65 -3.79
N THR A 48 7.95 -7.86 -3.99
CA THR A 48 7.13 -9.09 -3.91
C THR A 48 6.79 -9.42 -2.46
N LEU A 49 5.70 -10.17 -2.24
CA LEU A 49 5.32 -10.58 -0.87
C LEU A 49 6.42 -11.41 -0.19
N GLY A 50 7.21 -12.16 -0.96
CA GLY A 50 8.35 -12.92 -0.45
C GLY A 50 9.52 -12.05 0.00
N GLU A 51 9.86 -10.99 -0.75
CA GLU A 51 10.87 -10.01 -0.34
C GLU A 51 10.43 -9.24 0.89
N VAL A 52 9.18 -8.77 0.90
CA VAL A 52 8.59 -8.09 2.05
C VAL A 52 8.56 -9.00 3.28
N ALA A 53 8.21 -10.28 3.12
CA ALA A 53 8.22 -11.26 4.21
C ALA A 53 9.65 -11.45 4.77
N LYS A 54 10.66 -11.54 3.90
CA LYS A 54 12.06 -11.66 4.31
C LYS A 54 12.53 -10.44 5.11
N GLU A 55 12.15 -9.24 4.70
CA GLU A 55 12.51 -8.00 5.39
C GLU A 55 11.74 -7.77 6.69
N CYS A 56 10.46 -8.16 6.73
CA CYS A 56 9.62 -8.09 7.92
C CYS A 56 9.86 -9.24 8.91
N GLY A 57 10.82 -10.15 8.64
CA GLY A 57 11.12 -11.29 9.50
C GLY A 57 10.01 -12.34 9.55
N TRP A 58 9.14 -12.37 8.55
CA TRP A 58 8.08 -13.37 8.45
C TRP A 58 8.69 -14.71 8.07
N LYS A 59 8.58 -15.69 8.98
CA LYS A 59 8.75 -17.10 8.61
C LYS A 59 7.55 -17.49 7.76
N THR A 60 7.77 -17.58 6.46
CA THR A 60 6.97 -18.43 5.59
C THR A 60 7.12 -19.86 6.13
N SER A 61 6.09 -20.32 6.83
CA SER A 61 5.91 -21.70 7.29
C SER A 61 4.84 -22.35 6.43
#